data_AF-A0A1X7VAH7-F1
#
_entry.id   AF-A0A1X7VAH7-F1
#
_cell.length_a   1.000
_cell.length_b   1.000
_cell.length_c   1.000
_cell.angle_alpha   90.00
_cell.angle_beta   90.00
_cell.angle_gamma   90.00
#
_symmetry.space_group_name_H-M   'P 1'
#
loop_
_entity.id
_entity.type
_entity.pdbx_description
1 polymer ?
#
loop_
_entity_poly.entity_id
_entity_poly.type
_entity_poly.pdbx_seq_one_letter_code
_entity_poly.pdbx_strand_id
1 'polypeptide(L)'
;EIIQNADDARATEVKFYLDCRVLQTLSPLLLSDFSHGNRSNLEVLLKQFTGPALLSYNNAPFTKEDWESIQSLQRSGKAKNPHKIGKFGIGFNSVYHIT
;
A
#
# COMPACT_ATOMS: atom_id res chain seq x y z
N GLU A 1 -4.16 11.02 6.11
CA GLU A 1 -2.97 10.22 5.72
C GLU A 1 -2.80 10.03 4.21
N ILE A 2 -3.64 9.27 3.50
CA ILE A 2 -3.38 8.97 2.08
C ILE A 2 -3.31 10.21 1.17
N ILE A 3 -4.22 11.19 1.36
CA ILE A 3 -4.17 12.47 0.63
C ILE A 3 -2.89 13.25 0.96
N GLN A 4 -2.44 13.24 2.22
CA GLN A 4 -1.20 13.92 2.62
C GLN A 4 0.03 13.26 2.01
N ASN A 5 0.05 11.93 1.89
CA ASN A 5 1.14 11.23 1.19
C ASN A 5 1.20 11.62 -0.30
N ALA A 6 0.03 11.81 -0.94
CA ALA A 6 -0.02 12.28 -2.32
C ALA A 6 0.47 13.73 -2.46
N ASP A 7 0.10 14.60 -1.52
CA ASP A 7 0.58 16.00 -1.45
C ASP A 7 2.12 16.07 -1.24
N ASP A 8 2.65 15.28 -0.30
CA ASP A 8 4.10 15.13 -0.06
C ASP A 8 4.86 14.68 -1.33
N ALA A 9 4.21 13.87 -2.17
CA ALA A 9 4.73 13.39 -3.46
C ALA A 9 4.50 14.39 -4.61
N ARG A 10 3.87 15.54 -4.32
CA ARG A 10 3.48 16.58 -5.29
C ARG A 10 2.52 16.08 -6.37
N ALA A 11 1.65 15.15 -6.02
CA ALA A 11 0.56 14.74 -6.89
C ALA A 11 -0.40 15.93 -7.13
N THR A 12 -0.94 16.02 -8.34
CA THR A 12 -1.97 17.02 -8.69
C THR A 12 -3.36 16.40 -8.76
N GLU A 13 -3.46 15.07 -8.74
CA GLU A 13 -4.72 14.33 -8.76
C GLU A 13 -4.67 13.17 -7.76
N VAL A 14 -5.76 13.01 -7.01
CA VAL A 14 -6.00 11.84 -6.14
C VAL A 14 -7.39 11.31 -6.45
N LYS A 15 -7.51 9.99 -6.61
CA LYS A 15 -8.79 9.29 -6.84
C LYS A 15 -8.97 8.19 -5.82
N PHE A 16 -10.18 8.13 -5.25
CA PHE A 16 -10.62 7.02 -4.44
C PHE A 16 -11.72 6.27 -5.19
N TYR A 17 -11.62 4.95 -5.22
CA TYR A 17 -12.61 4.11 -5.86
C TYR A 17 -12.92 2.93 -4.96
N LEU A 18 -14.18 2.82 -4.54
CA LEU A 18 -14.66 1.65 -3.83
C LEU A 18 -15.03 0.58 -4.87
N ASP A 19 -14.14 -0.39 -5.03
CA ASP A 19 -14.36 -1.54 -5.88
C ASP A 19 -15.11 -2.62 -5.10
N CYS A 20 -16.41 -2.78 -5.36
CA CYS A 20 -17.25 -3.78 -4.68
C CYS A 20 -17.23 -5.16 -5.37
N ARG A 21 -16.38 -5.38 -6.37
CA ARG A 21 -16.30 -6.67 -7.08
C ARG A 21 -15.66 -7.74 -6.21
N VAL A 22 -16.00 -9.00 -6.49
CA VAL A 22 -15.28 -10.18 -6.01
C VAL A 22 -14.49 -10.76 -7.17
N LEU A 23 -13.17 -10.78 -7.05
CA LEU A 23 -12.28 -11.35 -8.04
C LEU A 23 -12.32 -12.89 -7.92
N GLN A 24 -12.38 -13.59 -9.06
CA GLN A 24 -12.43 -15.05 -9.03
C GLN A 24 -11.10 -15.66 -8.61
N THR A 25 -9.98 -15.07 -9.05
CA THR A 25 -8.62 -15.45 -8.66
C THR A 25 -7.72 -14.22 -8.66
N LEU A 26 -6.82 -14.13 -7.69
CA LEU A 26 -5.66 -13.24 -7.79
C LEU A 26 -4.62 -13.90 -8.69
N SER A 27 -3.91 -13.08 -9.49
CA SER A 27 -2.83 -13.60 -10.33
C SER A 27 -1.80 -14.31 -9.45
N PRO A 28 -1.44 -15.58 -9.74
CA PRO A 28 -0.40 -16.30 -9.00
C PRO A 28 0.95 -15.58 -9.00
N LEU A 29 1.19 -14.71 -9.99
CA LEU A 29 2.39 -13.87 -10.09
C LEU A 29 2.48 -12.79 -9.01
N LEU A 30 1.35 -12.39 -8.39
CA LEU A 30 1.36 -11.43 -7.27
C LEU A 30 1.91 -12.03 -5.98
N LEU A 31 1.95 -13.37 -5.88
CA LEU A 31 2.37 -14.10 -4.69
C LEU A 31 3.50 -15.11 -5.00
N SER A 32 4.20 -14.97 -6.13
CA SER A 32 5.20 -15.95 -6.57
C SER A 32 6.40 -16.11 -5.63
N ASP A 33 6.69 -15.09 -4.81
CA ASP A 33 7.72 -15.17 -3.76
C ASP A 33 7.29 -16.01 -2.54
N PHE A 34 6.01 -16.37 -2.41
CA PHE A 34 5.53 -17.32 -1.41
C PHE A 34 5.74 -18.79 -1.82
N SER A 35 6.47 -19.05 -2.90
CA SER A 35 6.77 -20.40 -3.42
C SER A 35 7.60 -21.28 -2.46
N HIS A 36 8.08 -20.74 -1.33
CA HIS A 36 8.70 -21.48 -0.24
C HIS A 36 7.76 -21.76 0.95
N GLY A 37 6.50 -21.31 0.88
CA GLY A 37 5.47 -21.53 1.89
C GLY A 37 4.57 -22.73 1.57
N ASN A 38 3.89 -23.25 2.61
CA ASN A 38 2.89 -24.30 2.44
C ASN A 38 1.78 -23.83 1.47
N ARG A 39 1.51 -24.62 0.41
CA ARG A 39 0.50 -24.30 -0.62
C ARG A 39 -0.89 -24.02 -0.02
N SER A 40 -1.22 -24.64 1.11
CA SER A 40 -2.48 -24.39 1.81
C SER A 40 -2.61 -22.94 2.30
N ASN A 41 -1.52 -22.33 2.77
CA ASN A 41 -1.53 -20.95 3.25
C ASN A 41 -1.66 -19.96 2.09
N LEU A 42 -1.05 -20.29 0.95
CA LEU A 42 -1.17 -19.50 -0.27
C LEU A 42 -2.62 -19.44 -0.76
N GLU A 43 -3.34 -20.57 -0.78
CA GLU A 43 -4.75 -20.61 -1.17
C GLU A 43 -5.66 -19.82 -0.23
N VAL A 44 -5.37 -19.84 1.08
CA VAL A 44 -6.11 -19.04 2.07
C VAL A 44 -5.89 -17.54 1.83
N LEU A 45 -4.64 -17.11 1.64
CA LEU A 45 -4.32 -15.71 1.35
C LEU A 45 -4.96 -15.25 0.03
N LEU A 46 -4.89 -16.08 -1.03
CA LEU A 46 -5.51 -15.80 -2.32
C LEU A 46 -7.02 -15.57 -2.17
N LYS A 47 -7.71 -16.37 -1.34
CA LYS A 47 -9.15 -16.19 -1.08
C LYS A 47 -9.47 -14.98 -0.21
N GLN A 48 -8.56 -14.59 0.68
CA GLN A 48 -8.78 -13.46 1.58
C GLN A 48 -8.76 -12.11 0.84
N PHE A 49 -7.91 -11.98 -0.18
CA PHE A 49 -7.67 -10.71 -0.88
C PHE A 49 -8.40 -10.58 -2.23
N THR A 50 -9.43 -11.37 -2.48
CA THR A 50 -10.26 -11.28 -3.70
C THR A 50 -11.54 -10.47 -3.52
N GLY A 51 -11.87 -10.04 -2.31
CA GLY A 51 -13.10 -9.32 -2.00
C GLY A 51 -13.08 -7.83 -2.40
N PRO A 52 -14.14 -7.09 -2.01
CA PRO A 52 -14.21 -5.64 -2.18
C PRO A 52 -12.98 -4.91 -1.62
N ALA A 53 -12.53 -3.87 -2.32
CA ALA A 53 -11.36 -3.10 -1.94
C ALA A 53 -11.57 -1.59 -2.12
N LEU A 54 -11.02 -0.79 -1.21
CA LEU A 54 -10.90 0.65 -1.40
C LEU A 54 -9.58 0.94 -2.13
N LEU A 55 -9.66 1.29 -3.41
CA LEU A 55 -8.51 1.68 -4.22
C LEU A 55 -8.21 3.16 -4.01
N SER A 56 -6.92 3.46 -3.84
CA SER A 56 -6.42 4.83 -3.83
C SER A 56 -5.37 5.01 -4.92
N TYR A 57 -5.55 6.04 -5.74
CA TYR A 57 -4.64 6.43 -6.80
C TYR A 57 -4.19 7.87 -6.61
N ASN A 58 -2.93 8.15 -6.92
CA ASN A 58 -2.42 9.49 -7.16
C ASN A 58 -1.45 9.47 -8.35
N ASN A 59 -1.29 10.61 -9.02
CA ASN A 59 -0.51 10.70 -10.24
C ASN A 59 1.00 10.98 -10.03
N ALA A 60 1.50 10.95 -8.79
CA ALA A 60 2.93 11.02 -8.52
C ALA A 60 3.57 9.62 -8.55
N PRO A 61 4.70 9.43 -9.26
CA PRO A 61 5.42 8.17 -9.25
C PRO A 61 6.19 7.97 -7.94
N PHE A 62 6.34 6.72 -7.50
CA PHE A 62 7.23 6.38 -6.39
C PHE A 62 8.69 6.62 -6.75
N THR A 63 9.46 7.22 -5.83
CA THR A 63 10.93 7.21 -5.89
C THR A 63 11.49 5.96 -5.24
N LYS A 64 12.81 5.73 -5.39
CA LYS A 64 13.50 4.62 -4.70
C LYS A 64 13.36 4.73 -3.18
N GLU A 65 13.46 5.94 -2.65
CA GLU A 65 13.33 6.23 -1.22
C GLU A 65 11.91 5.97 -0.71
N ASP A 66 10.89 6.21 -1.54
CA ASP A 66 9.50 5.91 -1.19
C ASP A 66 9.27 4.38 -1.09
N TRP A 67 9.88 3.60 -1.99
CA TRP A 67 9.85 2.14 -1.95
C TRP A 67 10.52 1.57 -0.69
N GLU A 68 11.69 2.11 -0.32
CA GLU A 68 12.38 1.70 0.92
C GLU A 68 11.56 2.09 2.16
N SER A 69 10.92 3.27 2.13
CA SER A 69 10.14 3.78 3.25
C SER A 69 8.87 2.97 3.50
N ILE A 70 8.10 2.62 2.45
CA ILE A 70 6.82 1.90 2.59
C ILE A 70 6.99 0.48 3.14
N GLN A 71 8.15 -0.14 2.92
CA GLN A 71 8.50 -1.45 3.47
C GLN A 71 8.93 -1.38 4.94
N SER A 72 9.28 -0.18 5.43
CA SER A 72 9.78 0.02 6.79
C SER A 72 8.65 0.39 7.76
N LEU A 73 8.06 -0.63 8.40
CA LEU A 73 6.93 -0.46 9.34
C LEU A 73 7.21 0.46 10.55
N GLN A 74 8.47 0.85 10.79
CA GLN A 74 8.89 1.63 11.96
C GLN A 74 10.02 2.65 11.71
N ARG A 75 10.47 2.87 10.46
CA ARG A 75 11.61 3.77 10.18
C ARG A 75 11.32 4.74 9.06
N SER A 76 10.51 5.76 9.33
CA SER A 76 10.48 6.89 8.41
C SER A 76 11.82 7.62 8.41
N GLY A 77 12.57 7.54 7.31
CA GLY A 77 13.69 8.45 7.03
C GLY A 77 13.28 9.93 6.97
N LYS A 78 11.96 10.22 7.04
CA LYS A 78 11.37 11.56 7.03
C LYS A 78 11.79 12.47 8.20
N ALA A 79 12.46 11.97 9.24
CA ALA A 79 13.01 12.82 10.31
C ALA A 79 14.02 13.87 9.79
N LYS A 80 14.62 13.67 8.60
CA LYS A 80 15.62 14.57 8.02
C LYS A 80 15.07 15.62 7.03
N ASN A 81 13.79 15.57 6.65
CA ASN A 81 13.23 16.53 5.69
C ASN A 81 12.15 17.41 6.35
N PRO A 82 12.45 18.68 6.67
CA PRO A 82 11.51 19.59 7.34
C PRO A 82 10.32 20.02 6.46
N HIS A 83 10.34 19.72 5.15
CA HIS A 83 9.26 20.06 4.22
C HIS A 83 8.26 18.92 3.97
N LYS A 84 8.48 17.72 4.52
CA LYS A 84 7.52 16.61 4.42
C LYS A 84 6.65 16.56 5.67
N ILE A 85 5.33 16.50 5.52
CA ILE A 85 4.37 16.42 6.63
C ILE A 85 4.18 14.94 7.02
N GLY A 86 4.23 14.63 8.31
CA GLY A 86 4.12 13.24 8.82
C GLY A 86 5.46 12.72 9.35
N LYS A 87 5.71 12.98 10.63
CA LYS A 87 7.04 12.89 11.26
C LYS A 87 7.52 11.47 11.62
N PHE A 88 6.74 10.42 11.34
CA PHE A 88 7.04 9.07 11.86
C PHE A 88 6.73 7.91 10.92
N GLY A 89 6.26 8.15 9.69
CA GLY A 89 5.85 7.05 8.77
C GLY A 89 4.66 6.22 9.25
N ILE A 90 4.12 6.54 10.43
CA ILE A 90 2.95 5.92 11.05
C ILE A 90 1.65 6.26 10.34
N GLY A 91 1.61 7.35 9.55
CA GLY A 91 0.41 7.79 8.86
C GLY A 91 -0.11 6.74 7.88
N PHE A 92 0.80 6.08 7.16
CA PHE A 92 0.40 4.99 6.27
C PHE A 92 -0.25 3.82 7.03
N ASN A 93 0.16 3.54 8.27
CA ASN A 93 -0.42 2.46 9.09
C ASN A 93 -1.92 2.68 9.39
N SER A 94 -2.48 3.88 9.14
CA SER A 94 -3.92 4.09 9.22
C SER A 94 -4.72 3.17 8.29
N VAL A 95 -4.14 2.66 7.20
CA VAL A 95 -4.78 1.70 6.29
C VAL A 95 -5.15 0.38 6.98
N TYR A 96 -4.46 0.02 8.07
CA TYR A 96 -4.73 -1.20 8.85
C TYR A 96 -6.07 -1.20 9.58
N HIS A 97 -6.78 -0.07 9.63
CA HIS A 97 -8.16 -0.05 10.10
C HIS A 97 -9.14 -0.64 9.08
N ILE A 98 -8.73 -0.74 7.81
CA ILE A 98 -9.55 -1.23 6.70
C ILE A 98 -9.06 -2.61 6.23
N THR A 99 -7.74 -2.81 6.08
CA THR A 99 -7.16 -4.06 5.56
C THR A 99 -5.82 -4.43 6.16
#